data_AF-A0A9Q4KWY8-F1
#
_entry.id   AF-A0A9Q4KWY8-F1
#
_cell.length_a   1.000
_cell.length_b   1.000
_cell.length_c   1.000
_cell.angle_alpha   90.00
_cell.angle_beta   90.00
_cell.angle_gamma   90.00
#
_symmetry.space_group_name_H-M   'P 1'
#
loop_
_entity.id
_entity.type
_entity.pdbx_description
1 polymer ?
#
loop_
_entity_poly.entity_id
_entity_poly.type
_entity_poly.pdbx_seq_one_letter_code
_entity_poly.pdbx_strand_id
1 'polypeptide(L)'
;MTSVLFLAIGIAVATALMASVAIHFLTPITDSGLSPQEKNCQQLANEGYRIHAIYRDLDPDELPDDDFKRLMHLDKLWITGCVNVLPAESVFSIINNVERNLFSGE
;
A
#
# COMPACT_ATOMS: atom_id res chain seq x y z
N MET A 1 32.67 -32.34 -1.43
CA MET A 1 32.96 -30.89 -1.49
C MET A 1 32.02 -30.12 -2.42
N THR A 2 31.58 -30.70 -3.55
CA THR A 2 30.63 -30.10 -4.50
C THR A 2 29.28 -29.70 -3.89
N SER A 3 28.75 -30.49 -2.94
CA SER A 3 27.44 -30.23 -2.31
C SER A 3 27.38 -28.94 -1.48
N VAL A 4 28.50 -28.52 -0.88
CA VAL A 4 28.55 -27.30 -0.03
C VAL A 4 28.59 -26.05 -0.89
N LEU A 5 29.24 -26.12 -2.05
CA LEU A 5 29.31 -25.04 -3.03
C LEU A 5 27.93 -24.70 -3.61
N PHE A 6 27.15 -25.71 -4.00
CA PHE A 6 25.78 -25.49 -4.50
C PHE A 6 24.85 -24.92 -3.43
N LEU A 7 25.00 -25.35 -2.18
CA LEU A 7 24.23 -24.82 -1.05
C LEU A 7 24.53 -23.32 -0.84
N ALA A 8 25.81 -22.94 -0.85
CA ALA A 8 26.23 -21.55 -0.68
C ALA A 8 25.70 -20.64 -1.80
N ILE A 9 25.71 -21.13 -3.05
CA ILE A 9 25.15 -20.40 -4.21
C ILE A 9 23.64 -20.25 -4.04
N GLY A 10 22.93 -21.32 -3.64
CA GLY A 10 21.48 -21.27 -3.41
C GLY A 10 21.09 -20.25 -2.35
N ILE A 11 21.83 -20.20 -1.24
CA ILE A 11 21.62 -19.22 -0.17
C ILE A 11 21.86 -17.80 -0.69
N ALA A 12 22.95 -17.56 -1.43
CA ALA A 12 23.28 -16.25 -1.96
C ALA A 12 22.23 -15.73 -2.96
N VAL A 13 21.69 -16.61 -3.81
CA VAL A 13 20.63 -16.24 -4.75
C VAL A 13 19.32 -15.95 -4.00
N ALA A 14 18.95 -16.78 -3.03
CA ALA A 14 17.74 -16.56 -2.23
C ALA A 14 17.81 -15.25 -1.43
N THR A 15 18.95 -14.92 -0.81
CA THR A 15 19.11 -13.66 -0.09
C THR A 15 19.11 -12.44 -1.02
N ALA A 16 19.73 -12.54 -2.20
CA ALA A 16 19.70 -11.45 -3.18
C ALA A 16 18.28 -11.17 -3.70
N LEU A 17 17.48 -12.22 -3.97
CA LEU A 17 16.10 -12.06 -4.41
C LEU A 17 15.22 -11.45 -3.31
N MET A 18 15.35 -11.91 -2.07
CA MET A 18 14.61 -11.35 -0.94
C MET A 18 14.99 -9.89 -0.66
N ALA A 19 16.27 -9.53 -0.79
CA ALA A 19 16.73 -8.15 -0.66
C ALA A 19 16.17 -7.25 -1.77
N SER A 20 16.14 -7.72 -3.03
CA SER A 20 15.57 -6.97 -4.15
C SER A 20 14.09 -6.66 -3.95
N VAL A 21 13.32 -7.66 -3.48
CA VAL A 21 11.90 -7.50 -3.20
C VAL A 21 11.68 -6.53 -2.03
N ALA A 22 12.46 -6.66 -0.96
CA ALA A 22 12.36 -5.76 0.19
C ALA A 22 12.66 -4.29 -0.17
N ILE A 23 13.63 -4.02 -1.03
CA ILE A 23 13.99 -2.64 -1.42
C ILE A 23 12.84 -1.97 -2.18
N HIS A 24 12.16 -2.67 -3.09
CA HIS A 24 10.98 -2.14 -3.79
C HIS A 24 9.83 -1.78 -2.85
N PHE A 25 9.64 -2.53 -1.76
CA PHE A 25 8.64 -2.22 -0.75
C PHE A 25 9.03 -1.07 0.20
N LEU A 26 10.34 -0.80 0.36
CA LEU A 26 10.85 0.16 1.32
C LEU A 26 11.14 1.54 0.73
N THR A 27 11.34 1.65 -0.58
CA THR A 27 11.52 2.94 -1.25
C THR A 27 10.16 3.61 -1.49
N PRO A 28 9.90 4.82 -0.96
CA PRO A 28 8.67 5.53 -1.25
C PRO A 28 8.58 5.79 -2.75
N ILE A 29 7.45 5.45 -3.36
CA ILE A 29 7.19 5.86 -4.74
C ILE A 29 6.97 7.37 -4.70
N THR A 30 7.98 8.12 -5.12
CA THR A 30 7.82 9.54 -5.41
C THR A 30 6.76 9.70 -6.49
N ASP A 31 5.90 10.71 -6.36
CA ASP A 31 4.72 10.94 -7.23
C ASP A 31 5.07 11.00 -8.74
N SER A 32 6.36 11.16 -9.06
CA SER A 32 6.93 11.09 -10.41
C SER A 32 6.88 9.70 -11.08
N GLY A 33 6.62 8.61 -10.34
CA GLY A 33 6.61 7.24 -10.87
C GLY A 33 5.24 6.59 -11.06
N LEU A 34 4.18 7.15 -10.48
CA LEU A 34 2.84 6.56 -10.53
C LEU A 34 2.14 6.85 -11.86
N SER A 35 1.47 5.84 -12.41
CA SER A 35 0.52 6.03 -13.49
C SER A 35 -0.65 6.93 -13.04
N PRO A 36 -1.36 7.59 -13.96
CA PRO A 36 -2.52 8.42 -13.62
C PRO A 36 -3.58 7.67 -12.80
N GLN A 37 -3.77 6.37 -13.07
CA GLN A 37 -4.71 5.53 -12.33
C GLN A 37 -4.22 5.27 -10.89
N GLU A 38 -2.94 4.94 -10.71
CA GLU A 38 -2.37 4.73 -9.38
C GLU A 38 -2.40 6.02 -8.54
N LYS A 39 -2.19 7.19 -9.15
CA LYS A 39 -2.35 8.48 -8.45
C LYS A 39 -3.76 8.71 -7.94
N ASN A 40 -4.76 8.45 -8.79
CA ASN A 40 -6.17 8.58 -8.39
C ASN A 40 -6.51 7.61 -7.24
N CYS A 41 -6.01 6.38 -7.35
CA CYS A 41 -6.15 5.38 -6.28
C CYS A 41 -5.47 5.83 -4.99
N GLN A 42 -4.25 6.38 -5.06
CA GLN A 42 -3.57 6.92 -3.90
C GLN A 42 -4.34 8.07 -3.25
N GLN A 43 -5.00 8.93 -4.02
CA GLN A 43 -5.87 9.99 -3.49
C GLN A 43 -7.09 9.41 -2.75
N LEU A 44 -7.77 8.41 -3.33
CA LEU A 44 -8.88 7.71 -2.68
C LEU A 44 -8.45 7.06 -1.36
N ALA A 45 -7.31 6.37 -1.36
CA ALA A 45 -6.77 5.73 -0.17
C ALA A 45 -6.39 6.76 0.91
N ASN A 46 -5.76 7.87 0.53
CA ASN A 46 -5.46 8.97 1.45
C ASN A 46 -6.72 9.56 2.09
N GLU A 47 -7.80 9.73 1.32
CA GLU A 47 -9.06 10.26 1.83
C GLU A 47 -9.74 9.29 2.79
N GLY A 48 -9.81 7.99 2.44
CA GLY A 48 -10.36 6.96 3.32
C GLY A 48 -9.56 6.84 4.62
N TYR A 49 -8.24 6.85 4.52
CA TYR A 49 -7.37 6.79 5.70
C TYR A 49 -7.48 8.05 6.57
N ARG A 50 -7.72 9.24 6.00
CA ARG A 50 -7.95 10.45 6.79
C ARG A 50 -9.16 10.32 7.72
N ILE A 51 -10.22 9.65 7.29
CA ILE A 51 -11.38 9.37 8.14
C ILE A 51 -10.95 8.46 9.30
N HIS A 52 -10.20 7.39 9.01
CA HIS A 52 -9.64 6.51 10.04
C HIS A 52 -8.71 7.24 11.02
N ALA A 53 -7.90 8.19 10.54
CA ALA A 53 -7.00 8.98 11.38
C ALA A 53 -7.76 9.94 12.32
N ILE A 54 -8.91 10.48 11.90
CA ILE A 54 -9.78 11.33 12.72
C ILE A 54 -10.50 10.49 13.79
N TYR A 55 -10.97 9.30 13.43
CA TYR A 55 -11.77 8.43 14.29
C TYR A 55 -11.03 7.13 14.63
N ARG A 56 -9.81 7.27 15.18
CA ARG A 56 -8.91 6.13 15.41
C ARG A 56 -9.49 5.08 16.36
N ASP A 57 -10.26 5.52 17.35
CA ASP A 57 -10.74 4.70 18.45
C ASP A 57 -12.22 4.28 18.28
N LEU A 58 -12.83 4.60 17.13
CA LEU A 58 -14.22 4.27 16.85
C LEU A 58 -14.30 3.10 15.86
N ASP A 59 -15.26 2.22 16.10
CA ASP A 59 -15.66 1.24 15.09
C ASP A 59 -16.43 1.93 13.94
N PRO A 60 -16.43 1.36 12.71
CA PRO A 60 -17.07 2.00 11.57
C PRO A 60 -18.56 2.34 11.75
N ASP A 61 -19.29 1.56 12.56
CA ASP A 61 -20.70 1.77 12.89
C ASP A 61 -20.92 2.86 13.96
N GLU A 62 -19.86 3.29 14.64
CA GLU A 62 -19.86 4.41 15.59
C GLU A 62 -19.51 5.75 14.93
N LEU A 63 -19.14 5.73 13.64
CA LEU A 63 -18.87 6.94 12.86
C LEU A 63 -20.13 7.80 12.72
N PRO A 64 -19.99 9.14 12.66
CA PRO A 64 -21.07 10.00 12.23
C PRO A 64 -21.62 9.55 10.86
N ASP A 65 -22.94 9.55 10.71
CA ASP A 65 -23.66 9.07 9.52
C ASP A 65 -23.06 9.55 8.18
N ASP A 66 -22.65 10.81 8.11
CA ASP A 66 -22.09 11.41 6.90
C ASP A 66 -20.69 10.87 6.59
N ASP A 67 -19.86 10.68 7.61
CA ASP A 67 -18.52 10.11 7.46
C ASP A 67 -18.58 8.61 7.16
N PHE A 68 -19.53 7.89 7.76
CA PHE A 68 -19.79 6.48 7.40
C PHE A 68 -20.19 6.35 5.93
N LYS A 69 -21.16 7.15 5.46
CA LYS A 69 -21.59 7.14 4.05
C LYS A 69 -20.44 7.49 3.11
N ARG A 70 -19.59 8.46 3.50
CA ARG A 70 -18.40 8.84 2.75
C ARG A 70 -17.39 7.70 2.68
N LEU A 71 -17.10 7.04 3.80
CA LEU A 71 -16.18 5.90 3.85
C LEU A 71 -16.68 4.76 2.96
N MET A 72 -17.97 4.44 3.00
CA MET A 72 -18.59 3.44 2.12
C MET A 72 -18.51 3.81 0.64
N HIS A 73 -18.66 5.10 0.31
CA HIS A 73 -18.48 5.57 -1.07
C HIS A 73 -17.04 5.40 -1.54
N LEU A 74 -16.07 5.80 -0.71
CA LEU A 74 -14.65 5.67 -0.99
C LEU A 74 -14.24 4.21 -1.16
N ASP A 75 -14.72 3.31 -0.29
CA ASP A 75 -14.43 1.87 -0.38
C ASP A 75 -14.97 1.26 -1.68
N LYS A 76 -16.19 1.64 -2.09
CA LYS A 76 -16.74 1.22 -3.39
C LYS A 76 -15.86 1.67 -4.56
N LEU A 77 -15.41 2.93 -4.57
CA LEU A 77 -14.54 3.45 -5.62
C LEU A 77 -13.16 2.77 -5.60
N TRP A 78 -12.61 2.53 -4.42
CA TRP A 78 -11.35 1.84 -4.22
C TRP A 78 -11.39 0.41 -4.76
N ILE A 79 -12.39 -0.38 -4.37
CA ILE A 79 -12.53 -1.77 -4.84
C ILE A 79 -12.71 -1.79 -6.36
N THR A 80 -13.66 -1.01 -6.88
CA THR A 80 -14.04 -1.08 -8.30
C THR A 80 -13.02 -0.44 -9.24
N GLY A 81 -12.39 0.67 -8.84
CA GLY A 81 -11.48 1.44 -9.67
C GLY A 81 -9.99 1.13 -9.45
N CYS A 82 -9.64 0.53 -8.31
CA CYS A 82 -8.25 0.27 -7.93
C CYS A 82 -7.98 -1.22 -7.75
N VAL A 83 -8.59 -1.87 -6.76
CA VAL A 83 -8.27 -3.28 -6.43
C VAL A 83 -8.57 -4.23 -7.59
N ASN A 84 -9.66 -4.00 -8.32
CA ASN A 84 -10.06 -4.84 -9.44
C ASN A 84 -9.26 -4.63 -10.72
N VAL A 85 -8.45 -3.56 -10.81
CA VAL A 85 -7.82 -3.12 -12.07
C VAL A 85 -6.30 -3.07 -11.96
N LEU A 86 -5.77 -2.70 -10.81
CA LEU A 86 -4.33 -2.58 -10.59
C LEU A 86 -3.71 -3.93 -10.25
N PRO A 87 -2.43 -4.15 -10.62
CA PRO A 87 -1.66 -5.26 -10.08
C PRO A 87 -1.61 -5.20 -8.54
N ALA A 88 -1.57 -6.36 -7.90
CA ALA A 88 -1.51 -6.44 -6.43
C ALA A 88 -0.31 -5.66 -5.85
N GLU A 89 0.83 -5.67 -6.53
CA GLU A 89 2.03 -4.91 -6.13
C GLU A 89 1.75 -3.40 -6.05
N SER A 90 1.09 -2.83 -7.05
CA SER A 90 0.68 -1.42 -7.05
C SER A 90 -0.29 -1.11 -5.91
N VAL A 91 -1.27 -1.99 -5.66
CA VAL A 91 -2.24 -1.84 -4.55
C VAL A 91 -1.52 -1.82 -3.21
N PHE A 92 -0.64 -2.78 -2.94
CA PHE A 92 0.13 -2.83 -1.70
C PHE A 92 1.07 -1.63 -1.55
N SER A 93 1.68 -1.18 -2.65
CA SER A 93 2.55 -0.02 -2.62
C SER A 93 1.78 1.25 -2.26
N ILE A 94 0.58 1.46 -2.83
CA ILE A 94 -0.29 2.59 -2.48
C ILE A 94 -0.67 2.55 -0.99
N ILE A 95 -1.09 1.41 -0.47
CA ILE A 95 -1.46 1.25 0.95
C ILE A 95 -0.28 1.61 1.86
N ASN A 96 0.91 1.07 1.56
CA ASN A 96 2.13 1.35 2.31
C ASN A 96 2.51 2.84 2.26
N ASN A 97 2.29 3.50 1.12
CA ASN A 97 2.62 4.92 0.96
C ASN A 97 1.68 5.80 1.80
N VAL A 98 0.37 5.51 1.76
CA VAL A 98 -0.65 6.23 2.54
C VAL A 98 -0.35 6.14 4.04
N GLU A 99 -0.02 4.95 4.53
CA GLU A 99 0.34 4.72 5.92
C GLU A 99 1.59 5.54 6.30
N ARG A 100 2.65 5.48 5.49
CA ARG A 100 3.92 6.19 5.76
C ARG A 100 3.81 7.71 5.74
N ASN A 101 3.06 8.29 4.79
CA ASN A 101 2.96 9.76 4.68
C ASN A 101 2.36 10.40 5.93
N LEU A 102 1.43 9.71 6.61
CA LEU A 102 0.84 10.21 7.85
C LEU A 102 1.77 10.10 9.06
N PHE A 103 2.63 9.09 9.11
CA PHE A 103 3.65 8.97 10.17
C PHE A 103 4.87 9.85 9.92
N SER A 104 5.10 10.30 8.68
CA SER A 104 6.24 11.15 8.30
C SER A 104 6.05 12.64 8.60
N GLY A 105 4.83 13.10 8.86
CA GLY A 105 4.56 14.48 9.29
C GLY A 105 4.87 15.57 8.25
N GLU A 106 4.89 15.23 6.96
CA GLU A 106 4.83 16.20 5.84
C GLU A 106 3.40 16.35 5.31
#